data_AF-A0A8I7B4W9-F1
#
_entry.id   AF-A0A8I7B4W9-F1
#
_cell.length_a   1.000
_cell.length_b   1.000
_cell.length_c   1.000
_cell.angle_alpha   90.00
_cell.angle_beta   90.00
_cell.angle_gamma   90.00
#
_symmetry.space_group_name_H-M   'P 1'
#
loop_
_entity.id
_entity.type
_entity.pdbx_description
1 polymer ?
#
loop_
_entity_poly.entity_id
_entity_poly.type
_entity_poly.pdbx_seq_one_letter_code
_entity_poly.pdbx_strand_id
1 'polypeptide(L)'
;MKLKSMTVDTAKGISTMKYVPDLQRLRQEYQVTTTLTYKGNPITFAKIIKNLVFIDVSSNAFHGSIPQAIGELLLLNNLNMSYNSLTQPIPFQLSRLKQLESLDLSSNELTGVIPRELASLDFLGTLNLSNNKLEGRIPGSPHFQLFSNSSFLRNDGLCGPPLSKKCSNETTPYTTVHPWKENPADVVLFLFAGLGFGIGFAVAVLGTLVLPLRKRS
;
A
#
# COMPACT_ATOMS: atom_id res chain seq x y z
N MET A 1 -9.86 -8.14 -19.25
CA MET A 1 -11.24 -8.20 -18.72
C MET A 1 -11.93 -6.91 -19.09
N LYS A 2 -12.97 -6.93 -19.93
CA LYS A 2 -13.82 -5.75 -20.16
C LYS A 2 -15.00 -5.87 -19.20
N LEU A 3 -15.27 -4.85 -18.40
CA LEU A 3 -16.57 -4.68 -17.76
C LEU A 3 -17.60 -4.58 -18.91
N LYS A 4 -18.38 -5.65 -19.12
CA LYS A 4 -19.17 -5.78 -20.36
C LYS A 4 -20.53 -5.10 -20.31
N SER A 5 -21.11 -4.87 -19.13
CA SER A 5 -22.39 -4.18 -19.05
C SER A 5 -22.72 -3.72 -17.64
N MET A 6 -23.38 -2.58 -17.57
CA MET A 6 -24.14 -2.12 -16.43
C MET A 6 -25.59 -2.56 -16.66
N THR A 7 -26.17 -3.33 -15.73
CA THR A 7 -27.58 -3.70 -15.77
C THR A 7 -28.30 -3.14 -14.56
N VAL A 8 -29.46 -2.53 -14.82
CA VAL A 8 -30.37 -2.03 -13.79
C VAL A 8 -31.12 -3.23 -13.22
N ASP A 9 -31.04 -3.42 -11.91
CA ASP A 9 -31.88 -4.40 -11.23
C ASP A 9 -33.32 -3.87 -11.21
N THR A 10 -34.15 -4.35 -12.12
CA THR A 10 -35.52 -3.86 -12.34
C THR A 10 -36.46 -4.12 -11.16
N ALA A 11 -36.07 -4.95 -10.18
CA ALA A 11 -36.84 -5.15 -8.96
C ALA A 11 -36.58 -4.07 -7.88
N LYS A 12 -35.45 -3.34 -7.97
CA LYS A 12 -35.02 -2.36 -6.97
C LYS A 12 -34.60 -1.00 -7.52
N GLY A 13 -34.51 -0.84 -8.84
CA GLY A 13 -34.07 0.40 -9.49
C GLY A 13 -32.59 0.74 -9.27
N ILE A 14 -31.78 -0.22 -8.79
CA ILE A 14 -30.37 0.00 -8.46
C ILE A 14 -29.50 -0.59 -9.58
N SER A 15 -28.60 0.22 -10.13
CA SER A 15 -27.57 -0.28 -11.05
C SER A 15 -26.52 -1.04 -10.26
N THR A 16 -26.33 -2.32 -10.57
CA THR A 16 -25.37 -3.18 -9.83
C THR A 16 -24.29 -3.69 -10.77
N MET A 17 -23.02 -3.49 -10.40
CA MET A 17 -21.90 -4.13 -11.09
C MET A 17 -21.90 -5.62 -10.73
N LYS A 18 -22.44 -6.46 -11.60
CA LYS A 18 -22.45 -7.92 -11.42
C LYS A 18 -21.24 -8.53 -12.12
N TYR A 19 -20.37 -9.16 -11.32
CA TYR A 19 -19.39 -10.11 -11.81
C TYR A 19 -20.12 -11.40 -12.20
N VAL A 20 -19.96 -11.84 -13.45
CA VAL A 20 -20.48 -13.14 -13.92
C VAL A 20 -19.30 -14.12 -13.88
N PRO A 21 -19.24 -15.04 -12.90
CA PRO A 21 -18.22 -16.07 -12.90
C PRO A 21 -18.55 -17.07 -14.00
N ASP A 22 -17.62 -17.26 -14.94
CA ASP A 22 -17.60 -18.50 -15.70
C ASP A 22 -16.93 -19.55 -14.80
N LEU A 23 -17.74 -20.48 -14.31
CA LEU A 23 -17.27 -21.66 -13.59
C LEU A 23 -16.52 -22.50 -14.61
N GLN A 24 -15.19 -22.42 -14.66
CA GLN A 24 -14.25 -23.55 -14.75
C GLN A 24 -12.78 -23.09 -14.68
N ARG A 25 -12.06 -23.70 -13.72
CA ARG A 25 -10.60 -23.91 -13.64
C ARG A 25 -9.66 -22.76 -13.26
N LEU A 26 -9.26 -22.82 -11.99
CA LEU A 26 -7.95 -22.55 -11.39
C LEU A 26 -6.76 -22.47 -12.39
N ARG A 27 -6.48 -21.25 -12.87
CA ARG A 27 -5.19 -20.64 -13.28
C ARG A 27 -5.59 -19.44 -14.12
N GLN A 28 -5.71 -18.25 -13.52
CA GLN A 28 -6.10 -17.04 -14.25
C GLN A 28 -4.94 -16.52 -15.10
N GLU A 29 -4.63 -17.25 -16.16
CA GLU A 29 -4.00 -16.72 -17.35
C GLU A 29 -5.11 -16.51 -18.37
N TYR A 30 -5.37 -15.27 -18.78
CA TYR A 30 -6.36 -15.00 -19.82
C TYR A 30 -5.81 -15.47 -21.17
N GLN A 31 -6.29 -16.60 -21.68
CA GLN A 31 -5.82 -17.16 -22.96
C GLN A 31 -6.72 -16.68 -24.11
N VAL A 32 -6.11 -16.08 -25.13
CA VAL A 32 -6.76 -15.80 -26.42
C VAL A 32 -6.21 -16.80 -27.43
N THR A 33 -7.10 -17.58 -28.04
CA THR A 33 -6.75 -18.54 -29.08
C THR A 33 -7.18 -18.03 -30.45
N THR A 34 -6.39 -18.34 -31.48
CA THR A 34 -6.72 -18.07 -32.89
C THR A 34 -6.37 -19.31 -33.70
N THR A 35 -7.35 -19.86 -34.40
CA THR A 35 -7.17 -21.07 -35.21
C THR A 35 -7.10 -20.69 -36.68
N LEU A 36 -6.00 -21.05 -37.33
CA LEU A 36 -5.75 -20.83 -38.74
C LEU A 36 -5.86 -22.17 -39.48
N THR A 37 -6.70 -22.26 -40.50
CA THR A 37 -6.79 -23.47 -41.32
C THR A 37 -5.81 -23.37 -42.48
N TYR A 38 -4.80 -24.23 -42.51
CA TYR A 38 -3.81 -24.32 -43.57
C TYR A 38 -3.90 -25.68 -44.25
N LYS A 39 -4.19 -25.68 -45.56
CA LYS A 39 -4.35 -26.90 -46.38
C LYS A 39 -5.32 -27.92 -45.79
N GLY A 40 -6.45 -27.46 -45.25
CA GLY A 40 -7.46 -28.31 -44.63
C GLY A 40 -7.13 -28.77 -43.20
N ASN A 41 -5.95 -28.43 -42.67
CA ASN A 41 -5.56 -28.75 -41.30
C ASN A 41 -5.65 -27.51 -40.40
N PRO A 42 -6.36 -27.58 -39.26
CA PRO A 42 -6.42 -26.47 -38.30
C PRO A 42 -5.13 -26.39 -37.47
N ILE A 43 -4.55 -25.19 -37.38
CA ILE A 43 -3.40 -24.85 -36.54
C ILE A 43 -3.86 -23.83 -35.50
N THR A 44 -3.65 -24.09 -34.21
CA THR A 44 -4.10 -23.20 -33.12
C THR A 44 -2.94 -22.43 -32.52
N PHE A 45 -3.04 -21.11 -32.50
CA PHE A 45 -2.14 -20.21 -31.77
C PHE A 45 -2.80 -19.76 -30.48
N ALA A 46 -2.11 -19.85 -29.34
CA ALA A 46 -2.58 -19.35 -28.05
C ALA A 46 -1.68 -18.20 -27.55
N LYS A 47 -2.29 -17.08 -27.17
CA LYS A 47 -1.63 -15.92 -26.55
C LYS A 47 -2.14 -15.74 -25.13
N ILE A 48 -1.23 -15.74 -24.16
CA ILE A 48 -1.54 -15.43 -22.77
C ILE A 48 -1.56 -13.90 -22.59
N ILE A 49 -2.69 -13.31 -22.20
CA ILE A 49 -2.84 -11.89 -21.90
C ILE A 49 -2.58 -11.68 -20.40
N LYS A 50 -1.42 -11.08 -20.09
CA LYS A 50 -0.96 -10.77 -18.73
C LYS A 50 -1.17 -9.29 -18.34
N ASN A 51 -1.91 -8.52 -19.14
CA ASN A 51 -1.63 -7.07 -19.28
C ASN A 51 -2.77 -6.14 -18.83
N LEU A 52 -3.53 -6.44 -17.78
CA LEU A 52 -4.32 -5.37 -17.15
C LEU A 52 -3.46 -4.67 -16.10
N VAL A 53 -2.53 -3.85 -16.59
CA VAL A 53 -1.59 -3.08 -15.78
C VAL A 53 -2.26 -1.82 -15.24
N PHE A 54 -3.25 -1.28 -15.96
CA PHE A 54 -3.89 -0.01 -15.65
C PHE A 54 -5.41 -0.15 -15.80
N ILE A 55 -6.15 0.34 -14.80
CA ILE A 55 -7.60 0.58 -14.86
C ILE A 55 -7.81 2.06 -14.59
N ASP A 56 -8.51 2.73 -15.51
CA ASP A 56 -9.07 4.06 -15.28
C ASP A 56 -10.55 4.05 -15.65
N VAL A 57 -11.36 4.30 -14.63
CA VAL A 57 -12.82 4.45 -14.71
C VAL A 57 -13.24 5.76 -14.04
N SER A 58 -12.31 6.72 -13.95
CA SER A 58 -12.54 8.00 -13.31
C SER A 58 -13.53 8.88 -14.09
N SER A 59 -14.07 9.91 -13.44
CA SER A 59 -14.97 10.90 -14.05
C SER A 59 -16.23 10.27 -14.65
N ASN A 60 -16.87 9.40 -13.87
CA ASN A 60 -18.11 8.73 -14.23
C ASN A 60 -19.15 8.93 -13.11
N ALA A 61 -20.31 8.28 -13.24
CA ALA A 61 -21.37 8.28 -12.24
C ALA A 61 -21.49 6.93 -11.52
N PHE A 62 -20.38 6.18 -11.36
CA PHE A 62 -20.41 4.89 -10.67
C PHE A 62 -20.75 5.08 -9.20
N HIS A 63 -21.70 4.29 -8.70
CA HIS A 63 -22.15 4.33 -7.33
C HIS A 63 -22.06 2.95 -6.67
N GLY A 64 -22.26 2.91 -5.36
CA GLY A 64 -22.18 1.68 -4.57
C GLY A 64 -20.76 1.37 -4.09
N SER A 65 -20.37 0.10 -4.06
CA SER A 65 -19.07 -0.34 -3.54
C SER A 65 -18.03 -0.56 -4.62
N ILE A 66 -16.75 -0.43 -4.23
CA ILE A 66 -15.63 -0.97 -4.98
C ILE A 66 -15.72 -2.51 -4.92
N PRO A 67 -15.83 -3.22 -6.07
CA PRO A 67 -15.91 -4.67 -6.06
C PRO A 67 -14.65 -5.31 -5.49
N GLN A 68 -14.80 -6.23 -4.53
CA GLN A 68 -13.67 -6.97 -3.94
C GLN A 68 -12.86 -7.76 -4.98
N ALA A 69 -13.50 -8.16 -6.08
CA ALA A 69 -12.88 -8.85 -7.20
C ALA A 69 -11.74 -8.06 -7.88
N ILE A 70 -11.68 -6.73 -7.69
CA ILE A 70 -10.53 -5.93 -8.15
C ILE A 70 -9.24 -6.43 -7.51
N GLY A 71 -9.28 -6.91 -6.27
CA GLY A 71 -8.13 -7.49 -5.56
C GLY A 71 -7.58 -8.80 -6.17
N GLU A 72 -8.27 -9.41 -7.15
CA GLU A 72 -7.78 -10.58 -7.88
C GLU A 72 -6.88 -10.20 -9.07
N LEU A 73 -6.81 -8.93 -9.43
CA LEU A 73 -6.02 -8.43 -10.56
C LEU A 73 -4.55 -8.25 -10.17
N LEU A 74 -3.86 -9.33 -9.81
CA LEU A 74 -2.54 -9.30 -9.15
C LEU A 74 -1.42 -8.56 -9.93
N LEU A 75 -1.61 -8.33 -11.22
CA LEU A 75 -0.67 -7.60 -12.09
C LEU A 75 -1.05 -6.12 -12.27
N LEU A 76 -2.08 -5.64 -11.57
CA LEU A 76 -2.53 -4.25 -11.63
C LEU A 76 -1.51 -3.35 -10.96
N ASN A 77 -1.08 -2.34 -11.71
CA ASN A 77 -0.11 -1.32 -11.32
C ASN A 77 -0.80 0.01 -11.01
N ASN A 78 -1.81 0.38 -11.79
CA ASN A 78 -2.52 1.63 -11.62
C ASN A 78 -4.03 1.39 -11.54
N LEU A 79 -4.66 1.96 -10.52
CA LEU A 79 -6.11 1.96 -10.35
C LEU A 79 -6.59 3.39 -10.11
N ASN A 80 -7.31 3.94 -11.07
CA ASN A 80 -7.98 5.23 -10.96
C ASN A 80 -9.51 5.04 -11.00
N MET A 81 -10.17 5.29 -9.87
CA MET A 81 -11.64 5.29 -9.73
C MET A 81 -12.15 6.63 -9.20
N SER A 82 -11.36 7.69 -9.36
CA SER A 82 -11.68 9.03 -8.85
C SER A 82 -12.89 9.66 -9.56
N TYR A 83 -13.45 10.73 -8.99
CA TYR A 83 -14.57 11.49 -9.58
C TYR A 83 -15.75 10.58 -9.96
N ASN A 84 -16.27 9.88 -8.95
CA ASN A 84 -17.45 9.01 -9.05
C ASN A 84 -18.34 9.24 -7.81
N SER A 85 -19.34 8.39 -7.61
CA SER A 85 -20.28 8.43 -6.47
C SER A 85 -20.21 7.14 -5.63
N LEU A 86 -19.03 6.54 -5.49
CA LEU A 86 -18.83 5.31 -4.69
C LEU A 86 -19.01 5.63 -3.19
N THR A 87 -19.82 4.87 -2.47
CA THR A 87 -20.29 5.22 -1.12
C THR A 87 -19.82 4.27 0.00
N GLN A 88 -19.45 3.04 -0.35
CA GLN A 88 -19.13 2.00 0.63
C GLN A 88 -17.64 2.01 1.01
N PRO A 89 -17.23 1.29 2.08
CA PRO A 89 -15.84 1.25 2.51
C PRO A 89 -14.87 0.71 1.46
N ILE A 90 -13.61 1.13 1.58
CA ILE A 90 -12.51 0.61 0.77
C ILE A 90 -12.30 -0.87 1.12
N PRO A 91 -12.39 -1.81 0.16
CA PRO A 91 -12.22 -3.23 0.46
C PRO A 91 -10.75 -3.55 0.77
N PHE A 92 -10.50 -4.25 1.87
CA PHE A 92 -9.15 -4.67 2.26
C PHE A 92 -8.49 -5.55 1.19
N GLN A 93 -9.26 -6.21 0.32
CA GLN A 93 -8.78 -7.04 -0.79
C GLN A 93 -7.87 -6.28 -1.76
N LEU A 94 -7.95 -4.94 -1.84
CA LEU A 94 -7.00 -4.15 -2.64
C LEU A 94 -5.55 -4.30 -2.15
N SER A 95 -5.33 -4.68 -0.89
CA SER A 95 -3.99 -5.00 -0.35
C SER A 95 -3.29 -6.19 -1.03
N ARG A 96 -4.04 -7.00 -1.80
CA ARG A 96 -3.50 -8.13 -2.57
C ARG A 96 -2.79 -7.69 -3.85
N LEU A 97 -2.96 -6.45 -4.27
CA LEU A 97 -2.38 -5.89 -5.50
C LEU A 97 -0.91 -5.52 -5.27
N LYS A 98 -0.05 -6.54 -5.09
CA LYS A 98 1.37 -6.35 -4.73
C LYS A 98 2.24 -5.69 -5.81
N GLN A 99 1.67 -5.31 -6.94
CA GLN A 99 2.36 -4.58 -8.00
C GLN A 99 1.80 -3.16 -8.17
N LEU A 100 0.86 -2.74 -7.32
CA LEU A 100 0.17 -1.46 -7.43
C LEU A 100 1.13 -0.31 -7.08
N GLU A 101 1.40 0.57 -8.04
CA GLU A 101 2.20 1.80 -7.86
C GLU A 101 1.32 3.05 -7.69
N SER A 102 0.08 3.02 -8.21
CA SER A 102 -0.83 4.17 -8.13
C SER A 102 -2.25 3.77 -7.77
N LEU A 103 -2.79 4.38 -6.73
CA LEU A 103 -4.18 4.25 -6.30
C LEU A 103 -4.83 5.62 -6.14
N ASP A 104 -5.79 5.94 -7.02
CA ASP A 104 -6.62 7.15 -6.89
C ASP A 104 -8.09 6.77 -6.70
N LEU A 105 -8.60 7.05 -5.50
CA LEU A 105 -9.99 6.88 -5.11
C LEU A 105 -10.62 8.23 -4.71
N SER A 106 -9.98 9.34 -5.04
CA SER A 106 -10.40 10.68 -4.62
C SER A 106 -11.72 11.11 -5.24
N SER A 107 -12.37 12.10 -4.63
CA SER A 107 -13.63 12.68 -5.13
C SER A 107 -14.72 11.61 -5.33
N ASN A 108 -15.00 10.89 -4.25
CA ASN A 108 -16.09 9.93 -4.12
C ASN A 108 -16.83 10.20 -2.80
N GLU A 109 -17.68 9.27 -2.37
CA GLU A 109 -18.39 9.31 -1.09
C GLU A 109 -17.99 8.13 -0.18
N LEU A 110 -16.77 7.58 -0.33
CA LEU A 110 -16.31 6.38 0.38
C LEU A 110 -16.32 6.63 1.89
N THR A 111 -16.82 5.67 2.65
CA THR A 111 -17.02 5.77 4.11
C THR A 111 -16.13 4.80 4.89
N GLY A 112 -16.11 4.93 6.22
CA GLY A 112 -15.39 4.03 7.12
C GLY A 112 -13.88 4.29 7.17
N VAL A 113 -13.15 3.34 7.76
CA VAL A 113 -11.70 3.46 7.98
C VAL A 113 -10.90 3.06 6.74
N ILE A 114 -9.71 3.65 6.60
CA ILE A 114 -8.71 3.16 5.64
C ILE A 114 -8.21 1.79 6.13
N PRO A 115 -8.35 0.70 5.35
CA PRO A 115 -7.88 -0.62 5.77
C PRO A 115 -6.38 -0.59 6.04
N ARG A 116 -5.96 -1.01 7.23
CA ARG A 116 -4.54 -1.09 7.61
C ARG A 116 -3.75 -2.02 6.69
N GLU A 117 -4.42 -2.97 6.05
CA GLU A 117 -3.85 -3.93 5.12
C GLU A 117 -3.27 -3.22 3.88
N LEU A 118 -3.78 -2.04 3.51
CA LEU A 118 -3.20 -1.24 2.42
C LEU A 118 -1.76 -0.79 2.73
N ALA A 119 -1.36 -0.76 4.00
CA ALA A 119 0.03 -0.50 4.40
C ALA A 119 1.01 -1.58 3.93
N SER A 120 0.52 -2.72 3.44
CA SER A 120 1.34 -3.81 2.87
C SER A 120 1.57 -3.70 1.36
N LEU A 121 1.21 -2.56 0.75
CA LEU A 121 1.44 -2.28 -0.66
C LEU A 121 2.81 -1.58 -0.83
N ASP A 122 3.87 -2.38 -0.86
CA ASP A 122 5.26 -1.90 -0.80
C ASP A 122 5.69 -1.06 -2.02
N PHE A 123 5.01 -1.22 -3.16
CA PHE A 123 5.32 -0.50 -4.40
C PHE A 123 4.46 0.76 -4.61
N LEU A 124 3.53 1.06 -3.71
CA LEU A 124 2.56 2.14 -3.91
C LEU A 124 3.22 3.52 -3.83
N GLY A 125 3.66 4.08 -4.95
CA GLY A 125 4.29 5.41 -4.99
C GLY A 125 3.29 6.57 -4.93
N THR A 126 2.05 6.36 -5.40
CA THR A 126 1.02 7.39 -5.45
C THR A 126 -0.27 6.91 -4.79
N LEU A 127 -0.75 7.68 -3.81
CA LEU A 127 -2.02 7.47 -3.15
C LEU A 127 -2.81 8.77 -3.14
N ASN A 128 -4.08 8.73 -3.54
CA ASN A 128 -5.00 9.83 -3.35
C ASN A 128 -6.37 9.32 -2.87
N LEU A 129 -6.74 9.69 -1.65
CA LEU A 129 -8.01 9.36 -0.99
C LEU A 129 -8.80 10.64 -0.64
N SER A 130 -8.37 11.80 -1.14
CA SER A 130 -8.96 13.09 -0.77
C SER A 130 -10.43 13.19 -1.19
N ASN A 131 -11.19 14.08 -0.57
CA ASN A 131 -12.59 14.36 -0.95
C ASN A 131 -13.46 13.10 -0.87
N ASN A 132 -13.52 12.49 0.31
CA ASN A 132 -14.36 11.34 0.63
C ASN A 132 -15.00 11.55 2.01
N LYS A 133 -15.66 10.52 2.55
CA LYS A 133 -16.27 10.50 3.89
C LYS A 133 -15.52 9.52 4.81
N LEU A 134 -14.21 9.36 4.61
CA LEU A 134 -13.38 8.44 5.40
C LEU A 134 -13.18 8.96 6.82
N GLU A 135 -13.01 8.02 7.76
CA GLU A 135 -12.89 8.30 9.18
C GLU A 135 -11.82 7.48 9.90
N GLY A 136 -11.47 7.90 11.12
CA GLY A 136 -10.52 7.21 11.97
C GLY A 136 -9.07 7.58 11.71
N ARG A 137 -8.15 6.86 12.37
CA ARG A 137 -6.71 7.12 12.29
C ARG A 137 -6.16 6.63 10.95
N ILE A 138 -5.39 7.47 10.26
CA ILE A 138 -4.62 7.06 9.08
C ILE A 138 -3.65 5.93 9.49
N PRO A 139 -3.57 4.81 8.73
CA PRO A 139 -2.69 3.69 9.06
C PRO A 139 -1.26 4.14 9.32
N GLY A 140 -0.77 3.90 10.53
CA GLY A 140 0.60 4.23 10.92
C GLY A 140 1.58 3.19 10.38
N SER A 141 1.96 3.31 9.11
CA SER A 141 3.14 2.61 8.56
C SER A 141 4.17 3.61 8.07
N PRO A 142 5.46 3.25 7.99
CA PRO A 142 6.49 4.13 7.45
C PRO A 142 6.10 4.68 6.08
N HIS A 143 5.47 3.85 5.24
CA HIS A 143 5.07 4.21 3.88
C HIS A 143 3.88 5.18 3.84
N PHE A 144 2.86 4.98 4.68
CA PHE A 144 1.69 5.87 4.72
C PHE A 144 2.02 7.28 5.22
N GLN A 145 3.07 7.41 6.03
CA GLN A 145 3.58 8.70 6.50
C GLN A 145 4.34 9.47 5.42
N LEU A 146 4.76 8.83 4.33
CA LEU A 146 5.45 9.48 3.20
C LEU A 146 4.46 10.16 2.24
N PHE A 147 3.19 9.75 2.23
CA PHE A 147 2.21 10.39 1.37
C PHE A 147 1.90 11.82 1.85
N SER A 148 1.69 12.70 0.89
CA SER A 148 1.34 14.09 1.16
C SER A 148 0.05 14.20 1.96
N ASN A 149 -0.05 15.23 2.82
CA ASN A 149 -1.30 15.53 3.52
C ASN A 149 -2.48 15.72 2.56
N SER A 150 -2.23 16.20 1.34
CA SER A 150 -3.21 16.42 0.28
C SER A 150 -3.96 15.15 -0.08
N SER A 151 -3.30 13.99 -0.03
CA SER A 151 -3.89 12.68 -0.30
C SER A 151 -5.01 12.31 0.67
N PHE A 152 -5.14 13.01 1.79
CA PHE A 152 -6.13 12.72 2.84
C PHE A 152 -7.05 13.91 3.16
N LEU A 153 -6.84 15.07 2.52
CA LEU A 153 -7.65 16.26 2.76
C LEU A 153 -9.13 16.03 2.40
N ARG A 154 -10.01 16.86 2.97
CA ARG A 154 -11.47 16.79 2.73
C ARG A 154 -12.06 15.41 3.07
N ASN A 155 -11.57 14.83 4.15
CA ASN A 155 -12.17 13.71 4.87
C ASN A 155 -12.32 14.13 6.33
N ASP A 156 -13.47 14.67 6.70
CA ASP A 156 -13.66 15.33 8.01
C ASP A 156 -13.46 14.37 9.19
N GLY A 157 -13.65 13.06 8.99
CA GLY A 157 -13.47 12.04 10.01
C GLY A 157 -12.03 11.55 10.21
N LEU A 158 -11.12 11.79 9.26
CA LEU A 158 -9.74 11.30 9.36
C LEU A 158 -8.94 12.07 10.42
N CYS A 159 -7.94 11.40 11.00
CA CYS A 159 -7.01 11.98 11.96
C CYS A 159 -5.66 11.23 11.98
N GLY A 160 -4.66 11.82 12.63
CA GLY A 160 -3.30 11.29 12.72
C GLY A 160 -2.40 11.71 11.54
N PRO A 161 -1.07 11.53 11.66
CA PRO A 161 -0.13 11.85 10.58
C PRO A 161 -0.49 11.13 9.27
N PRO A 162 -0.32 11.76 8.09
CA PRO A 162 0.31 13.07 7.85
C PRO A 162 -0.61 14.29 8.03
N LEU A 163 -1.86 14.12 8.49
CA LEU A 163 -2.73 15.26 8.82
C LEU A 163 -2.30 15.90 10.15
N SER A 164 -2.49 17.22 10.26
CA SER A 164 -2.25 17.95 11.52
C SER A 164 -3.33 17.67 12.58
N LYS A 165 -4.47 17.10 12.19
CA LYS A 165 -5.59 16.78 13.09
C LYS A 165 -5.24 15.58 13.97
N LYS A 166 -5.20 15.78 15.30
CA LYS A 166 -5.01 14.70 16.28
C LYS A 166 -6.27 13.84 16.43
N CYS A 167 -6.09 12.58 16.84
CA CYS A 167 -7.21 11.66 17.08
C CYS A 167 -7.75 11.80 18.51
N SER A 168 -9.07 11.83 18.67
CA SER A 168 -9.76 12.13 19.95
C SER A 168 -9.49 11.12 21.08
N ASN A 169 -9.07 9.89 20.76
CA ASN A 169 -8.73 8.86 21.75
C ASN A 169 -7.30 8.97 22.29
N GLU A 170 -6.56 10.02 21.91
CA GLU A 170 -5.37 10.44 22.65
C GLU A 170 -5.83 11.27 23.86
N THR A 171 -6.60 10.65 24.76
CA THR A 171 -6.63 11.09 26.16
C THR A 171 -5.18 11.10 26.58
N THR A 172 -4.62 12.28 26.82
CA THR A 172 -3.37 12.40 27.55
C THR A 172 -3.56 11.70 28.91
N PRO A 173 -2.94 10.54 29.21
CA PRO A 173 -2.23 10.56 30.46
C PRO A 173 -1.15 11.62 30.27
N TYR A 174 -0.93 12.44 31.28
CA TYR A 174 0.38 13.04 31.43
C TYR A 174 1.42 11.92 31.40
N THR A 175 1.94 11.57 30.22
CA THR A 175 3.34 11.25 30.09
C THR A 175 3.99 12.59 29.85
N THR A 176 4.37 13.20 30.96
CA THR A 176 5.71 13.78 31.06
C THR A 176 6.61 13.04 30.08
N VAL A 177 7.27 13.80 29.21
CA VAL A 177 8.53 13.37 28.61
C VAL A 177 9.43 12.98 29.78
N HIS A 178 9.37 11.71 30.18
CA HIS A 178 10.45 11.09 30.91
C HIS A 178 11.49 10.74 29.85
N PRO A 179 12.67 11.38 29.88
CA PRO A 179 13.80 10.85 29.15
C PRO A 179 14.02 9.44 29.70
N TRP A 180 14.13 8.48 28.78
CA TRP A 180 14.55 7.10 28.96
C TRP A 180 14.79 6.71 30.43
N LYS A 181 13.96 5.80 30.97
CA LYS A 181 14.38 5.03 32.14
C LYS A 181 15.48 4.08 31.68
N GLU A 182 16.67 4.62 31.49
CA GLU A 182 17.86 3.85 31.26
C GLU A 182 18.06 3.00 32.50
N ASN A 183 18.14 1.69 32.30
CA ASN A 183 18.61 0.80 33.33
C ASN A 183 20.03 1.28 33.67
N PRO A 184 20.38 1.63 34.93
CA PRO A 184 21.70 2.15 35.23
C PRO A 184 22.82 1.20 34.80
N ALA A 185 22.53 -0.10 34.69
CA ALA A 185 23.42 -1.10 34.12
C ALA A 185 23.72 -0.87 32.63
N ASP A 186 22.76 -0.42 31.80
CA ASP A 186 22.96 -0.21 30.36
C ASP A 186 23.83 1.03 30.12
N VAL A 187 23.60 2.12 30.87
CA VAL A 187 24.44 3.33 30.81
C VAL A 187 25.88 3.03 31.22
N VAL A 188 26.02 2.27 32.31
CA VAL A 188 27.31 1.82 32.82
C VAL A 188 28.00 0.88 31.81
N LEU A 189 27.25 0.01 31.14
CA LEU A 189 27.75 -0.87 30.07
C LEU A 189 28.24 -0.06 28.86
N PHE A 190 27.50 0.97 28.42
CA PHE A 190 27.92 1.85 27.33
C PHE A 190 29.16 2.69 27.69
N LEU A 191 29.25 3.19 28.93
CA LEU A 191 30.43 3.91 29.41
C LEU A 191 31.67 3.00 29.47
N PHE A 192 31.53 1.76 29.96
CA PHE A 192 32.63 0.81 30.00
C PHE A 192 33.03 0.31 28.61
N ALA A 193 32.07 0.09 27.70
CA ALA A 193 32.37 -0.30 26.32
C ALA A 193 33.10 0.81 25.57
N GLY A 194 32.68 2.08 25.73
CA GLY A 194 33.33 3.23 25.11
C GLY A 194 34.75 3.48 25.63
N LEU A 195 34.96 3.42 26.95
CA LEU A 195 36.29 3.55 27.57
C LEU A 195 37.20 2.38 27.21
N GLY A 196 36.67 1.15 27.17
CA GLY A 196 37.42 -0.06 26.82
C GLY A 196 37.93 -0.04 25.38
N PHE A 197 37.08 0.35 24.42
CA PHE A 197 37.49 0.49 23.02
C PHE A 197 38.47 1.65 22.81
N GLY A 198 38.28 2.79 23.50
CA GLY A 198 39.17 3.94 23.40
C GLY A 198 40.60 3.67 23.90
N ILE A 199 40.73 3.01 25.06
CA ILE A 199 42.03 2.67 25.65
C ILE A 199 42.72 1.58 24.82
N GLY A 200 41.98 0.55 24.38
CA GLY A 200 42.53 -0.51 23.53
C GLY A 200 43.06 0.01 22.20
N PHE A 201 42.32 0.92 21.56
CA PHE A 201 42.74 1.55 20.31
C PHE A 201 43.99 2.43 20.50
N ALA A 202 44.04 3.23 21.57
CA ALA A 202 45.21 4.06 21.87
C ALA A 202 46.48 3.22 22.14
N VAL A 203 46.37 2.11 22.88
CA VAL A 203 47.50 1.20 23.14
C VAL A 203 47.95 0.49 21.87
N ALA A 204 47.03 0.08 20.98
CA ALA A 204 47.40 -0.54 19.70
C ALA A 204 48.09 0.45 18.76
N VAL A 205 47.61 1.70 18.69
CA VAL A 205 48.22 2.76 17.89
C VAL A 205 49.58 3.16 18.47
N LEU A 206 49.71 3.32 19.78
CA LEU A 206 51.01 3.61 20.41
C LEU A 206 51.97 2.42 20.33
N GLY A 207 51.50 1.19 20.46
CA GLY A 207 52.33 -0.02 20.33
C GLY A 207 52.90 -0.21 18.92
N THR A 208 52.15 0.22 17.89
CA THR A 208 52.60 0.20 16.49
C THR A 208 53.48 1.38 16.12
N LEU A 209 53.32 2.55 16.75
CA LEU A 209 54.17 3.74 16.56
C LEU A 209 55.45 3.76 17.41
N VAL A 210 55.47 3.09 18.57
CA VAL A 210 56.59 3.09 19.55
C VAL A 210 57.45 1.82 19.46
N LEU A 211 57.24 0.97 18.46
CA LEU A 211 58.23 -0.05 18.06
C LEU A 211 59.05 0.42 16.84
N PRO A 212 60.00 1.35 16.98
CA PRO A 212 60.99 1.57 15.95
C PRO A 212 61.99 0.40 15.98
N LEU A 213 62.07 -0.32 14.87
CA LEU A 213 63.33 -0.81 14.30
C LEU A 213 64.37 -1.31 15.34
N ARG A 214 64.11 -2.44 16.01
CA ARG A 214 65.21 -3.23 16.57
C ARG A 214 65.96 -3.88 15.41
N LYS A 215 66.99 -3.16 14.94
CA LYS A 215 67.99 -3.50 13.93
C LYS A 215 68.22 -5.01 13.79
N ARG A 216 68.04 -5.52 12.56
CA ARG A 216 68.87 -6.59 12.02
C ARG A 216 70.32 -6.09 11.98
N SER A 217 71.20 -6.76 12.72
CA SER A 217 72.58 -7.02 12.34
C SER A 217 72.96 -8.37 12.92
#